data_AF-A0A8S3G1M8-F1
#
_entry.id   AF-A0A8S3G1M8-F1
#
_cell.length_a   1.000
_cell.length_b   1.000
_cell.length_c   1.000
_cell.angle_alpha   90.00
_cell.angle_beta   90.00
_cell.angle_gamma   90.00
#
_symmetry.space_group_name_H-M   'P 1'
#
loop_
_entity.id
_entity.type
_entity.pdbx_description
1 polymer ?
#
loop_
_entity_poly.entity_id
_entity_poly.type
_entity_poly.pdbx_seq_one_letter_code
_entity_poly.pdbx_strand_id
1 'polypeptide(L)'
;TGVKFNPSEVVEKVVRLGNNFYRIKAYVPCRNKQLFALESEKPLRGYDGVCPVCAKQHILLAESRGFYASVDSVFRALEKKLEEERLQGRKSIDRLDSVKENLPPLKSPILGQNKGIEGDSNSCYMDATIFCMFAYSNVFDSLLNVKTEKKSLTQLQKLLRENIVHVLRSNIGFVERDALYHLRTQLSEATGDSSFKDVEKDPTEFLRALEGLFNFAP
;
A
#
# COMPACT_ATOMS: atom_id res chain seq x y z
N THR A 1 -14.66 8.77 3.18
CA THR A 1 -15.23 8.73 4.55
C THR A 1 -14.11 8.36 5.50
N GLY A 2 -13.61 9.34 6.26
CA GLY A 2 -12.39 9.17 7.07
C GLY A 2 -12.56 8.04 8.08
N VAL A 3 -11.56 7.16 8.16
CA VAL A 3 -11.52 6.07 9.13
C VAL A 3 -11.58 6.71 10.51
N LYS A 4 -12.70 6.55 11.23
CA LYS A 4 -12.83 6.98 12.63
C LYS A 4 -11.99 6.02 13.48
N PHE A 5 -10.70 6.31 13.60
CA PHE A 5 -9.82 5.57 14.50
C PHE A 5 -10.18 5.88 15.94
N ASN A 6 -10.42 4.85 16.73
CA ASN A 6 -10.51 4.97 18.18
C ASN A 6 -9.11 5.32 18.73
N PRO A 7 -8.93 6.45 19.44
CA PRO A 7 -7.62 6.88 19.93
C PRO A 7 -6.91 5.83 20.80
N SER A 8 -7.66 4.97 21.49
CA SER A 8 -7.09 3.91 22.31
C SER A 8 -6.50 2.75 21.50
N GLU A 9 -6.98 2.50 20.27
CA GLU A 9 -6.52 1.40 19.41
C GLU A 9 -5.18 1.66 18.72
N VAL A 10 -4.71 2.90 18.78
CA VAL A 10 -3.43 3.30 18.17
C VAL A 10 -2.29 3.40 19.19
N VAL A 11 -2.56 3.18 20.48
CA VAL A 11 -1.52 3.08 21.50
C VAL A 11 -0.57 1.93 21.16
N GLU A 12 0.70 2.09 21.49
CA GLU A 12 1.85 1.23 21.13
C GLU A 12 2.22 1.16 19.64
N LYS A 13 1.44 1.76 18.73
CA LYS A 13 1.84 1.87 17.32
C LYS A 13 2.99 2.87 17.14
N VAL A 14 3.80 2.61 16.11
CA VAL A 14 4.90 3.50 15.69
C VAL A 14 4.45 4.36 14.53
N VAL A 15 4.62 5.67 14.69
CA VAL A 15 4.29 6.70 13.71
C VAL A 15 5.53 7.52 13.36
N ARG A 16 5.62 7.98 12.10
CA ARG A 16 6.67 8.89 11.64
C ARG A 16 6.15 10.32 11.62
N LEU A 17 6.77 11.20 12.40
CA LEU A 17 6.46 12.63 12.39
C LEU A 17 7.74 13.40 12.03
N GLY A 18 7.71 14.10 10.89
CA GLY A 18 8.91 14.69 10.29
C GLY A 18 9.98 13.63 9.99
N ASN A 19 11.16 13.81 10.59
CA ASN A 19 12.31 12.92 10.38
C ASN A 19 12.50 11.87 11.49
N ASN A 20 11.60 11.82 12.47
CA ASN A 20 11.72 10.94 13.63
C ASN A 20 10.57 9.93 13.69
N PHE A 21 10.88 8.78 14.29
CA PHE A 21 9.91 7.75 14.63
C PHE A 21 9.55 7.85 16.10
N TYR A 22 8.26 7.69 16.37
CA TYR A 22 7.69 7.80 17.69
C TYR A 22 6.76 6.63 17.98
N ARG A 23 6.85 6.09 19.18
CA ARG A 23 5.90 5.12 19.72
C ARG A 23 4.81 5.85 20.49
N ILE A 24 3.55 5.56 20.19
CA ILE A 24 2.40 6.17 20.88
C ILE A 24 2.28 5.52 22.26
N LYS A 25 2.36 6.30 23.34
CA LYS A 25 2.30 5.80 24.72
C LYS A 25 0.94 5.97 25.37
N ALA A 26 0.26 7.09 25.13
CA ALA A 26 -1.07 7.31 25.66
C ALA A 26 -1.85 8.34 24.86
N TYR A 27 -3.17 8.16 24.84
CA TYR A 27 -4.10 9.22 24.50
C TYR A 27 -4.32 10.11 25.73
N VAL A 28 -4.15 11.42 25.57
CA VAL A 28 -4.20 12.40 26.66
C VAL A 28 -5.15 13.55 26.27
N PRO A 29 -6.43 13.47 26.67
CA PRO A 29 -7.32 14.62 26.59
C PRO A 29 -6.92 15.64 27.65
N CYS A 30 -6.63 16.87 27.24
CA CYS A 30 -6.23 17.95 28.14
C CYS A 30 -6.93 19.25 27.77
N ARG A 31 -7.80 19.74 28.66
CA ARG A 31 -8.69 20.89 28.43
C ARG A 31 -9.47 20.68 27.11
N ASN A 32 -9.37 21.62 26.17
CA ASN A 32 -10.05 21.58 24.88
C ASN A 32 -9.18 20.97 23.76
N LYS A 33 -8.09 20.27 24.12
CA LYS A 33 -7.17 19.64 23.17
C LYS A 33 -7.13 18.14 23.40
N GLN A 34 -7.03 17.41 22.30
CA GLN A 34 -6.83 15.97 22.27
C GLN A 34 -5.43 15.71 21.77
N LEU A 35 -4.60 15.07 22.59
CA LEU A 35 -3.19 14.84 22.32
C LEU A 35 -2.84 13.36 22.43
N PHE A 36 -1.73 12.99 21.83
CA PHE A 36 -1.01 11.77 22.14
C PHE A 36 0.31 12.11 22.83
N ALA A 37 0.62 11.39 23.89
CA ALA A 37 1.95 11.31 24.46
C ALA A 37 2.73 10.24 23.69
N LEU A 38 3.89 10.61 23.18
CA LEU A 38 4.74 9.80 22.30
C LEU A 38 6.14 9.67 22.89
N GLU A 39 6.86 8.63 22.52
CA GLU A 39 8.30 8.47 22.81
C GLU A 39 9.09 8.27 21.53
N SER A 40 10.13 9.08 21.33
CA SER A 40 11.08 8.89 20.25
C SER A 40 12.12 7.82 20.59
N GLU A 41 12.71 7.24 19.56
CA GLU A 41 13.90 6.38 19.72
C GLU A 41 15.15 7.19 20.09
N LYS A 42 15.25 8.42 19.57
CA LYS A 42 16.40 9.32 19.78
C LYS A 42 16.06 10.46 20.73
N PRO A 43 17.01 10.95 21.56
CA PRO A 43 16.79 12.13 22.38
C PRO A 43 16.37 13.36 21.56
N LEU A 44 15.35 14.06 22.03
CA LEU A 44 14.84 15.33 21.55
C LEU A 44 15.41 16.46 22.41
N ARG A 45 15.80 17.57 21.77
CA ARG A 45 16.24 18.77 22.48
C ARG A 45 15.03 19.62 22.87
N GLY A 46 15.05 20.16 24.09
CA GLY A 46 14.05 21.12 24.55
C GLY A 46 12.69 20.51 24.89
N TYR A 47 12.64 19.20 25.16
CA TYR A 47 11.42 18.53 25.62
C TYR A 47 11.60 18.01 27.04
N ASP A 48 10.66 18.36 27.90
CA ASP A 48 10.71 18.23 29.35
C ASP A 48 9.70 17.21 29.93
N GLY A 49 8.99 16.46 29.07
CA GLY A 49 8.05 15.44 29.53
C GLY A 49 6.66 15.95 29.88
N VAL A 50 6.43 17.28 29.85
CA VAL A 50 5.15 17.85 30.31
C VAL A 50 4.20 18.17 29.17
N CYS A 51 2.92 18.18 29.50
CA CYS A 51 1.86 18.52 28.56
C CYS A 51 1.99 19.99 28.13
N PRO A 52 2.03 20.29 26.82
CA PRO A 52 2.17 21.66 26.33
C PRO A 52 0.94 22.55 26.61
N VAL A 53 -0.19 21.96 27.01
CA VAL A 53 -1.44 22.69 27.26
C VAL A 53 -1.58 23.14 28.71
N CYS A 54 -1.06 22.36 29.66
CA CYS A 54 -1.24 22.63 31.09
C CYS A 54 0.02 22.54 31.94
N ALA A 55 1.18 22.24 31.33
CA ALA A 55 2.47 22.04 31.99
C ALA A 55 2.47 20.94 33.08
N LYS A 56 1.50 20.01 33.06
CA LYS A 56 1.45 18.85 33.95
C LYS A 56 2.00 17.61 33.27
N GLN A 57 2.58 16.73 34.08
CA GLN A 57 2.99 15.39 33.65
C GLN A 57 1.77 14.45 33.74
N HIS A 58 1.14 14.14 32.60
CA HIS A 58 0.00 13.21 32.56
C HIS A 58 0.44 11.75 32.52
N ILE A 59 1.64 11.48 32.00
CA ILE A 59 2.22 10.15 31.88
C ILE A 59 3.74 10.27 32.04
N LEU A 60 4.37 9.23 32.59
CA LEU A 60 5.81 9.13 32.64
C LEU A 60 6.32 8.75 31.24
N LEU A 61 7.09 9.65 30.64
CA LEU A 61 7.81 9.42 29.39
C LEU A 61 9.30 9.37 29.67
N ALA A 62 10.04 8.64 28.86
CA ALA A 62 11.47 8.58 28.95
C ALA A 62 12.13 9.97 28.82
N GLU A 63 13.13 10.20 29.66
CA GLU A 63 13.83 11.48 29.76
C GLU A 63 14.43 11.90 28.42
N SER A 64 14.22 13.18 28.06
CA SER A 64 14.61 13.74 26.77
C SER A 64 14.07 12.98 25.54
N ARG A 65 13.05 12.09 25.66
CA ARG A 65 12.49 11.34 24.53
C ARG A 65 10.98 11.45 24.39
N GLY A 66 10.29 12.01 25.38
CA GLY A 66 8.87 12.24 25.24
C GLY A 66 8.56 13.26 24.13
N PHE A 67 7.36 13.21 23.59
CA PHE A 67 6.82 14.24 22.69
C PHE A 67 5.29 14.29 22.80
N TYR A 68 4.66 15.45 22.72
CA TYR A 68 3.19 15.55 22.59
C TYR A 68 2.82 15.99 21.18
N ALA A 69 1.92 15.25 20.54
CA ALA A 69 1.37 15.58 19.23
C ALA A 69 -0.15 15.70 19.29
N SER A 70 -0.75 16.50 18.40
CA SER A 70 -2.20 16.49 18.24
C SER A 70 -2.67 15.18 17.63
N VAL A 71 -3.91 14.79 17.95
CA VAL A 71 -4.58 13.65 17.34
C VAL A 71 -4.56 13.75 15.81
N ASP A 72 -4.86 14.92 15.25
CA ASP A 72 -4.86 15.14 13.80
C ASP A 72 -3.50 14.87 13.15
N SER A 73 -2.40 15.32 13.77
CA SER A 73 -1.05 15.08 13.23
C SER A 73 -0.68 13.60 13.26
N VAL A 74 -1.05 12.89 14.33
CA VAL A 74 -0.80 11.44 14.43
C VAL A 74 -1.64 10.66 13.43
N PHE A 75 -2.93 10.99 13.29
CA PHE A 75 -3.80 10.32 12.34
C PHE A 75 -3.38 10.55 10.90
N ARG A 76 -3.05 11.78 10.49
CA ARG A 76 -2.51 12.02 9.13
C ARG A 76 -1.24 11.22 8.86
N ALA A 77 -0.38 11.05 9.87
CA ALA A 77 0.85 10.28 9.72
C ALA A 77 0.60 8.76 9.68
N LEU A 78 -0.40 8.25 10.42
CA LEU A 78 -0.85 6.87 10.34
C LEU A 78 -1.55 6.58 9.00
N GLU A 79 -2.39 7.48 8.51
CA GLU A 79 -3.01 7.42 7.19
C GLU A 79 -1.94 7.43 6.10
N LYS A 80 -0.96 8.33 6.20
CA LYS A 80 0.16 8.36 5.25
C LYS A 80 0.98 7.07 5.29
N LYS A 81 1.26 6.52 6.48
CA LYS A 81 1.95 5.23 6.62
C LYS A 81 1.14 4.10 6.00
N LEU A 82 -0.17 4.06 6.27
CA LEU A 82 -1.08 3.09 5.69
C LEU A 82 -1.13 3.24 4.16
N GLU A 83 -1.17 4.47 3.66
CA GLU A 83 -1.14 4.76 2.22
C GLU A 83 0.21 4.37 1.61
N GLU A 84 1.34 4.60 2.27
CA GLU A 84 2.67 4.14 1.85
C GLU A 84 2.77 2.60 1.85
N GLU A 85 2.20 1.94 2.87
CA GLU A 85 2.09 0.48 2.95
C GLU A 85 1.15 -0.07 1.86
N ARG A 86 0.06 0.64 1.57
CA ARG A 86 -0.88 0.35 0.47
C ARG A 86 -0.15 0.52 -0.86
N LEU A 87 0.45 1.67 -1.15
CA LEU A 87 1.25 1.96 -2.35
C LEU A 87 2.40 0.96 -2.58
N GLN A 88 2.98 0.42 -1.52
CA GLN A 88 3.99 -0.65 -1.61
C GLN A 88 3.39 -2.05 -1.80
N GLY A 89 2.06 -2.14 -1.77
CA GLY A 89 1.25 -3.33 -1.55
C GLY A 89 1.47 -3.82 -0.12
N ARG A 90 0.39 -4.21 0.59
CA ARG A 90 0.61 -5.30 1.55
C ARG A 90 1.29 -6.38 0.75
N LYS A 91 2.50 -6.74 1.17
CA LYS A 91 3.04 -8.04 0.87
C LYS A 91 1.99 -9.05 1.36
N SER A 92 1.07 -9.46 0.48
CA SER A 92 0.55 -10.83 0.48
C SER A 92 1.73 -11.86 0.46
N ILE A 93 2.94 -11.34 0.22
CA ILE A 93 4.29 -11.87 0.32
C ILE A 93 4.85 -11.99 1.77
N ASP A 94 4.08 -11.86 2.87
CA ASP A 94 4.58 -12.40 4.17
C ASP A 94 4.55 -13.95 4.21
N ARG A 95 4.07 -14.59 3.13
CA ARG A 95 4.04 -16.06 2.96
C ARG A 95 4.74 -16.61 1.72
N LEU A 96 5.31 -15.76 0.86
CA LEU A 96 5.99 -16.17 -0.37
C LEU A 96 7.45 -15.72 -0.31
N ASP A 97 8.20 -16.31 0.62
CA ASP A 97 9.65 -16.16 0.64
C ASP A 97 10.26 -16.71 -0.67
N SER A 98 11.22 -15.96 -1.22
CA SER A 98 12.32 -16.46 -2.07
C SER A 98 12.12 -16.76 -3.56
N VAL A 99 10.98 -16.53 -4.20
CA VAL A 99 10.88 -16.82 -5.65
C VAL A 99 11.20 -15.58 -6.48
N LYS A 100 12.45 -15.48 -6.96
CA LYS A 100 12.89 -14.43 -7.91
C LYS A 100 12.37 -14.66 -9.34
N GLU A 101 11.81 -15.82 -9.62
CA GLU A 101 11.36 -16.23 -10.96
C GLU A 101 9.84 -16.13 -11.10
N ASN A 102 9.37 -15.86 -12.32
CA ASN A 102 7.94 -15.90 -12.62
C ASN A 102 7.42 -17.33 -12.39
N LEU A 103 6.35 -17.46 -11.61
CA LEU A 103 5.68 -18.75 -11.47
C LEU A 103 5.13 -19.17 -12.84
N PRO A 104 5.18 -20.47 -13.18
CA PRO A 104 4.60 -20.97 -14.43
C PRO A 104 3.08 -20.76 -14.43
N PRO A 105 2.43 -20.71 -15.60
CA PRO A 105 0.98 -20.67 -15.68
C PRO A 105 0.33 -21.83 -14.93
N LEU A 106 -0.88 -21.58 -14.42
CA LEU A 106 -1.68 -22.59 -13.72
C LEU A 106 -1.93 -23.79 -14.65
N LYS A 107 -1.80 -25.00 -14.09
CA LYS A 107 -2.05 -26.25 -14.83
C LYS A 107 -3.45 -26.80 -14.60
N SER A 108 -4.11 -26.36 -13.55
CA SER A 108 -5.43 -26.84 -13.14
C SER A 108 -6.33 -25.66 -12.78
N PRO A 109 -7.66 -25.78 -12.96
CA PRO A 109 -8.60 -24.74 -12.59
C PRO A 109 -8.47 -24.34 -11.12
N ILE A 110 -8.47 -23.02 -10.85
CA ILE A 110 -8.68 -22.49 -9.50
C ILE A 110 -10.18 -22.33 -9.26
N LEU A 111 -10.70 -23.08 -8.28
CA LEU A 111 -12.13 -23.17 -8.01
C LEU A 111 -12.43 -22.80 -6.56
N GLY A 112 -13.60 -22.19 -6.33
CA GLY A 112 -14.10 -21.84 -5.00
C GLY A 112 -14.13 -20.34 -4.73
N GLN A 113 -14.61 -19.99 -3.53
CA GLN A 113 -14.59 -18.61 -3.04
C GLN A 113 -13.15 -18.15 -2.81
N ASN A 114 -12.91 -16.85 -2.99
CA ASN A 114 -11.59 -16.24 -2.87
C ASN A 114 -10.57 -16.94 -3.78
N LYS A 115 -10.90 -17.06 -5.06
CA LYS A 115 -10.01 -17.48 -6.14
C LYS A 115 -10.12 -16.51 -7.32
N GLY A 116 -9.00 -16.27 -7.99
CA GLY A 116 -8.91 -15.29 -9.08
C GLY A 116 -8.55 -13.90 -8.58
N ILE A 117 -9.16 -12.88 -9.18
CA ILE A 117 -8.91 -11.48 -8.87
C ILE A 117 -10.18 -10.90 -8.25
N GLU A 118 -10.04 -10.27 -7.09
CA GLU A 118 -11.14 -9.57 -6.43
C GLU A 118 -11.46 -8.27 -7.16
N GLY A 119 -12.69 -8.14 -7.63
CA GLY A 119 -13.14 -6.94 -8.35
C GLY A 119 -13.41 -5.74 -7.45
N ASP A 120 -13.26 -4.56 -8.04
CA ASP A 120 -13.61 -3.25 -7.52
C ASP A 120 -14.50 -2.48 -8.51
N SER A 121 -14.97 -1.31 -8.12
CA SER A 121 -15.76 -0.40 -8.92
C SER A 121 -15.03 -0.10 -10.23
N ASN A 122 -15.67 -0.42 -11.35
CA ASN A 122 -15.16 -0.18 -12.69
C ASN A 122 -13.79 -0.82 -12.97
N SER A 123 -13.43 -1.94 -12.33
CA SER A 123 -12.17 -2.66 -12.60
C SER A 123 -12.34 -3.92 -13.46
N CYS A 124 -13.56 -4.38 -13.72
CA CYS A 124 -13.83 -5.68 -14.35
C CYS A 124 -13.09 -5.91 -15.68
N TYR A 125 -12.92 -4.87 -16.49
CA TYR A 125 -12.16 -4.92 -17.74
C TYR A 125 -10.69 -5.30 -17.49
N MET A 126 -10.09 -4.76 -16.43
CA MET A 126 -8.71 -5.00 -16.05
C MET A 126 -8.56 -6.36 -15.38
N ASP A 127 -9.49 -6.70 -14.48
CA ASP A 127 -9.49 -7.98 -13.73
C ASP A 127 -9.57 -9.15 -14.72
N ALA A 128 -10.54 -9.13 -15.63
CA ALA A 128 -10.73 -10.16 -16.63
C ALA A 128 -9.54 -10.23 -17.61
N THR A 129 -9.01 -9.08 -18.05
CA THR A 129 -7.88 -9.05 -19.00
C THR A 129 -6.61 -9.63 -18.39
N ILE A 130 -6.26 -9.21 -17.17
CA ILE A 130 -5.09 -9.75 -16.45
C ILE A 130 -5.25 -11.25 -16.20
N PHE A 131 -6.43 -11.68 -15.78
CA PHE A 131 -6.70 -13.11 -15.59
C PHE A 131 -6.49 -13.90 -16.88
N CYS A 132 -7.06 -13.44 -18.00
CA CYS A 132 -6.90 -14.08 -19.31
C CYS A 132 -5.45 -14.09 -19.81
N MET A 133 -4.71 -13.00 -19.61
CA MET A 133 -3.32 -12.89 -20.06
C MET A 133 -2.38 -13.80 -19.26
N PHE A 134 -2.56 -13.90 -17.95
CA PHE A 134 -1.54 -14.45 -17.07
C PHE A 134 -1.92 -15.73 -16.33
N ALA A 135 -3.20 -16.03 -16.09
CA ALA A 135 -3.54 -17.18 -15.23
C ALA A 135 -3.05 -18.51 -15.82
N TYR A 136 -3.34 -18.76 -17.10
CA TYR A 136 -3.09 -20.04 -17.79
C TYR A 136 -2.22 -19.92 -19.04
N SER A 137 -1.68 -18.73 -19.33
CA SER A 137 -0.82 -18.46 -20.48
C SER A 137 0.49 -17.80 -20.04
N ASN A 138 1.58 -18.09 -20.75
CA ASN A 138 2.86 -17.42 -20.63
C ASN A 138 3.19 -16.50 -21.81
N VAL A 139 2.27 -16.34 -22.78
CA VAL A 139 2.47 -15.50 -23.98
C VAL A 139 2.90 -14.08 -23.61
N PHE A 140 2.33 -13.56 -22.51
CA PHE A 140 2.60 -12.21 -22.03
C PHE A 140 3.70 -12.13 -20.95
N ASP A 141 4.40 -13.21 -20.62
CA ASP A 141 5.38 -13.22 -19.52
C ASP A 141 6.62 -12.34 -19.82
N SER A 142 6.88 -12.07 -21.09
CA SER A 142 7.90 -11.10 -21.53
C SER A 142 7.61 -9.69 -20.97
N LEU A 143 6.34 -9.30 -20.87
CA LEU A 143 5.90 -8.01 -20.30
C LEU A 143 6.38 -7.81 -18.85
N LEU A 144 6.46 -8.91 -18.08
CA LEU A 144 6.85 -8.89 -16.67
C LEU A 144 8.35 -8.64 -16.46
N ASN A 145 9.16 -8.69 -17.52
CA ASN A 145 10.62 -8.59 -17.46
C ASN A 145 11.23 -7.61 -18.49
N VAL A 146 10.41 -6.77 -19.12
CA VAL A 146 10.88 -5.68 -20.00
C VAL A 146 11.84 -4.78 -19.22
N LYS A 147 13.06 -4.60 -19.73
CA LYS A 147 14.04 -3.68 -19.15
C LYS A 147 13.63 -2.25 -19.43
N THR A 148 13.55 -1.42 -18.40
CA THR A 148 13.23 -0.01 -18.48
C THR A 148 14.08 0.79 -17.50
N GLU A 149 14.57 1.95 -17.93
CA GLU A 149 15.33 2.88 -17.08
C GLU A 149 14.42 3.79 -16.25
N LYS A 150 13.12 3.86 -16.62
CA LYS A 150 12.13 4.68 -15.91
C LYS A 150 11.70 3.98 -14.63
N LYS A 151 12.11 4.53 -13.48
CA LYS A 151 11.78 4.00 -12.15
C LYS A 151 10.28 3.74 -11.94
N SER A 152 9.40 4.63 -12.43
CA SER A 152 7.94 4.46 -12.34
C SER A 152 7.45 3.22 -13.10
N LEU A 153 8.00 2.95 -14.29
CA LEU A 153 7.68 1.76 -15.06
C LEU A 153 8.24 0.49 -14.41
N THR A 154 9.43 0.56 -13.82
CA THR A 154 9.98 -0.53 -13.02
C THR A 154 9.06 -0.87 -11.84
N GLN A 155 8.50 0.14 -11.16
CA GLN A 155 7.56 -0.07 -10.05
C GLN A 155 6.24 -0.68 -10.52
N LEU A 156 5.69 -0.19 -11.64
CA LEU A 156 4.44 -0.71 -12.22
C LEU A 156 4.61 -2.17 -12.64
N GLN A 157 5.68 -2.48 -13.36
CA GLN A 157 6.01 -3.84 -13.76
C GLN A 157 6.23 -4.76 -12.56
N LYS A 158 6.94 -4.28 -11.54
CA LYS A 158 7.16 -5.02 -10.30
C LYS A 158 5.84 -5.34 -9.61
N LEU A 159 4.92 -4.39 -9.53
CA LEU A 159 3.60 -4.57 -8.94
C LEU A 159 2.77 -5.59 -9.71
N LEU A 160 2.73 -5.50 -11.04
CA LEU A 160 2.08 -6.49 -11.90
C LEU A 160 2.66 -7.90 -11.69
N ARG A 161 3.99 -8.01 -11.65
CA ARG A 161 4.69 -9.30 -11.51
C ARG A 161 4.49 -9.90 -10.12
N GLU A 162 4.85 -9.17 -9.06
CA GLU A 162 5.02 -9.71 -7.72
C GLU A 162 3.71 -9.73 -6.93
N ASN A 163 2.85 -8.73 -7.11
CA ASN A 163 1.64 -8.59 -6.28
C ASN A 163 0.39 -9.14 -6.98
N ILE A 164 0.43 -9.33 -8.31
CA ILE A 164 -0.72 -9.78 -9.10
C ILE A 164 -0.43 -11.15 -9.72
N VAL A 165 0.47 -11.23 -10.71
CA VAL A 165 0.68 -12.46 -11.49
C VAL A 165 1.23 -13.58 -10.61
N HIS A 166 2.23 -13.28 -9.78
CA HIS A 166 2.82 -14.26 -8.86
C HIS A 166 1.76 -14.76 -7.86
N VAL A 167 0.99 -13.87 -7.23
CA VAL A 167 -0.06 -14.26 -6.29
C VAL A 167 -1.15 -15.11 -6.97
N LEU A 168 -1.59 -14.70 -8.17
CA LEU A 168 -2.59 -15.41 -8.98
C LEU A 168 -2.15 -16.83 -9.34
N ARG A 169 -0.87 -17.03 -9.68
CA ARG A 169 -0.29 -18.34 -10.04
C ARG A 169 0.18 -19.15 -8.83
N SER A 170 0.24 -18.56 -7.65
CA SER A 170 0.64 -19.25 -6.42
C SER A 170 -0.47 -20.14 -5.86
N ASN A 171 -0.14 -20.93 -4.83
CA ASN A 171 -1.12 -21.73 -4.09
C ASN A 171 -2.23 -20.89 -3.43
N ILE A 172 -1.99 -19.59 -3.19
CA ILE A 172 -3.00 -18.66 -2.69
C ILE A 172 -4.08 -18.50 -3.75
N GLY A 173 -3.67 -18.18 -4.98
CA GLY A 173 -4.55 -18.07 -6.15
C GLY A 173 -5.64 -17.03 -6.01
N PHE A 174 -5.42 -15.99 -5.19
CA PHE A 174 -6.38 -14.93 -4.90
C PHE A 174 -5.67 -13.59 -4.77
N VAL A 175 -5.99 -12.66 -5.66
CA VAL A 175 -5.44 -11.30 -5.68
C VAL A 175 -6.48 -10.35 -5.09
N GLU A 176 -6.13 -9.69 -3.99
CA GLU A 176 -7.00 -8.69 -3.33
C GLU A 176 -7.12 -7.42 -4.17
N ARG A 177 -8.28 -6.75 -4.08
CA ARG A 177 -8.60 -5.54 -4.87
C ARG A 177 -7.58 -4.42 -4.71
N ASP A 178 -6.92 -4.35 -3.55
CA ASP A 178 -5.90 -3.35 -3.25
C ASP A 178 -4.73 -3.44 -4.24
N ALA A 179 -4.33 -4.63 -4.68
CA ALA A 179 -3.27 -4.77 -5.69
C ALA A 179 -3.66 -4.12 -7.03
N LEU A 180 -4.92 -4.26 -7.44
CA LEU A 180 -5.44 -3.67 -8.67
C LEU A 180 -5.61 -2.15 -8.54
N TYR A 181 -6.08 -1.67 -7.38
CA TYR A 181 -6.14 -0.23 -7.11
C TYR A 181 -4.77 0.45 -7.26
N HIS A 182 -3.69 -0.17 -6.77
CA HIS A 182 -2.34 0.36 -6.94
C HIS A 182 -1.84 0.27 -8.37
N LEU A 183 -2.17 -0.82 -9.09
CA LEU A 183 -1.86 -0.93 -10.52
C LEU A 183 -2.52 0.21 -11.31
N ARG A 184 -3.81 0.44 -11.10
CA ARG A 184 -4.58 1.52 -11.74
C ARG A 184 -3.99 2.90 -11.42
N THR A 185 -3.57 3.11 -10.18
CA THR A 185 -2.94 4.37 -9.75
C THR A 185 -1.61 4.62 -10.47
N GLN A 186 -0.71 3.63 -10.49
CA GLN A 186 0.57 3.77 -11.19
C GLN A 186 0.40 3.85 -12.71
N LEU A 187 -0.57 3.13 -13.27
CA LEU A 187 -0.90 3.20 -14.70
C LEU A 187 -1.39 4.59 -15.09
N SER A 188 -2.26 5.18 -14.27
CA SER A 188 -2.73 6.54 -14.45
C SER A 188 -1.59 7.56 -14.42
N GLU A 189 -0.65 7.43 -13.49
CA GLU A 189 0.53 8.31 -13.42
C GLU A 189 1.49 8.12 -14.60
N ALA A 190 1.72 6.87 -15.02
CA ALA A 190 2.63 6.55 -16.10
C ALA A 190 2.10 6.98 -17.48
N THR A 191 0.78 6.93 -17.68
CA THR A 191 0.11 7.32 -18.93
C THR A 191 -0.32 8.79 -18.95
N GLY A 192 -0.45 9.43 -17.78
CA GLY A 192 -1.08 10.74 -17.65
C GLY A 192 -2.61 10.73 -17.79
N ASP A 193 -3.23 9.55 -17.90
CA ASP A 193 -4.67 9.38 -18.02
C ASP A 193 -5.29 9.08 -16.63
N SER A 194 -5.96 10.07 -16.05
CA SER A 194 -6.64 9.93 -14.75
C SER A 194 -7.79 8.92 -14.79
N SER A 195 -8.38 8.66 -15.96
CA SER A 195 -9.56 7.80 -16.08
C SER A 195 -9.25 6.33 -15.77
N PHE A 196 -7.98 5.91 -15.77
CA PHE A 196 -7.59 4.59 -15.30
C PHE A 196 -7.93 4.32 -13.82
N LYS A 197 -8.08 5.34 -12.98
CA LYS A 197 -8.32 5.15 -11.53
C LYS A 197 -9.75 4.73 -11.20
N ASP A 198 -10.74 5.28 -11.89
CA ASP A 198 -12.13 5.21 -11.46
C ASP A 198 -13.16 5.12 -12.61
N VAL A 199 -12.75 5.27 -13.87
CA VAL A 199 -13.64 5.15 -15.04
C VAL A 199 -13.58 3.73 -15.60
N GLU A 200 -14.73 3.22 -16.02
CA GLU A 200 -14.81 1.97 -16.77
C GLU A 200 -14.23 2.16 -18.17
N LYS A 201 -13.33 1.27 -18.55
CA LYS A 201 -12.66 1.27 -19.86
C LYS A 201 -12.89 -0.06 -20.55
N ASP A 202 -12.56 -0.12 -21.84
CA ASP A 202 -12.51 -1.40 -22.54
C ASP A 202 -11.15 -2.12 -22.36
N PRO A 203 -11.10 -3.46 -22.53
CA PRO A 203 -9.84 -4.21 -22.50
C PRO A 203 -8.77 -3.73 -23.48
N THR A 204 -9.17 -3.16 -24.63
CA THR A 204 -8.26 -2.71 -25.68
C THR A 204 -7.49 -1.46 -25.25
N GLU A 205 -8.16 -0.51 -24.58
CA GLU A 205 -7.51 0.67 -24.00
C GLU A 205 -6.44 0.28 -22.98
N PHE A 206 -6.73 -0.71 -22.14
CA PHE A 206 -5.76 -1.23 -21.18
C PHE A 206 -4.55 -1.88 -21.86
N LEU A 207 -4.78 -2.73 -22.87
CA LEU A 207 -3.70 -3.37 -23.62
C LEU A 207 -2.82 -2.35 -24.36
N ARG A 208 -3.43 -1.36 -25.02
CA ARG A 208 -2.69 -0.26 -25.69
C ARG A 208 -1.85 0.55 -24.72
N ALA A 209 -2.35 0.79 -23.51
CA ALA A 209 -1.56 1.47 -22.48
C ALA A 209 -0.33 0.65 -22.08
N LEU A 210 -0.49 -0.66 -21.84
CA LEU A 210 0.65 -1.53 -21.54
C LEU A 210 1.65 -1.57 -22.72
N GLU A 211 1.16 -1.66 -23.96
CA GLU A 211 1.97 -1.68 -25.18
C GLU A 211 2.78 -0.37 -25.30
N GLY A 212 2.14 0.78 -25.13
CA GLY A 212 2.81 2.09 -25.18
C GLY A 212 3.83 2.31 -24.05
N LEU A 213 3.62 1.71 -22.88
CA LEU A 213 4.53 1.85 -21.75
C LEU A 213 5.75 0.93 -21.83
N PHE A 214 5.55 -0.31 -22.30
CA PHE A 214 6.59 -1.34 -22.27
C PHE A 214 7.13 -1.73 -23.64
N ASN A 215 6.56 -1.19 -24.72
CA ASN A 215 6.92 -1.51 -26.10
C ASN A 215 7.01 -3.04 -26.33
N PHE A 216 6.04 -3.77 -25.79
CA PHE A 216 5.97 -5.22 -25.92
C PHE A 216 5.09 -5.58 -27.11
N ALA A 217 5.53 -6.53 -27.93
CA ALA A 217 4.69 -7.15 -28.95
C ALA A 217 4.18 -8.50 -28.41
N PRO A 218 2.88 -8.81 -28.54
CA PRO A 218 2.33 -10.11 -28.15
C PRO A 218 2.84 -11.27 -29.02
#